data_AF-A0A1M5N0B4-F1
#
_entry.id   AF-A0A1M5N0B4-F1
#
_cell.length_a   1.000
_cell.length_b   1.000
_cell.length_c   1.000
_cell.angle_alpha   90.00
_cell.angle_beta   90.00
_cell.angle_gamma   90.00
#
_symmetry.space_group_name_H-M   'P 1'
#
loop_
_entity.id
_entity.type
_entity.pdbx_description
1 polymer ?
#
loop_
_entity_poly.entity_id
_entity_poly.type
_entity_poly.pdbx_seq_one_letter_code
_entity_poly.pdbx_strand_id
1 'polypeptide(L)'
;MKRLIAALLMLAGSANAQDMTPTICADSVVPLTTLTGLPGVTSSVAADGRCTALDVVIYQDDRQTLRADRVYWRLEGADRWIEDGLPPTRIDISAEGIWPEFKTGDVVLDYLLRVQNKRSGISVELVLEWDEDEDDLLVEAVFLDFGPLGYIDASAKVTGVDLGSRFALRASALTGKLTELDIKVQSTGLFENYALLPLGTLVLRGEAYPARATAIIKSHVIDDIRALDSPSLNEQSKDALVALVEELPNPNGIFELSLRSEDGLGARSLGPAFLTGKLDTFSDAINALSDSDIAINWTSLSKP
;
A
#
# COMPACT_ATOMS: atom_id res chain seq x y z
N MET A 1 -25.36 14.97 48.25
CA MET A 1 -24.20 14.09 47.97
C MET A 1 -24.67 12.71 47.45
N LYS A 2 -25.43 12.68 46.35
CA LYS A 2 -25.86 11.46 45.60
C LYS A 2 -26.54 11.84 44.25
N ARG A 3 -26.08 12.94 43.66
CA ARG A 3 -26.44 13.42 42.30
C ARG A 3 -25.19 13.52 41.40
N LEU A 4 -24.17 12.70 41.67
CA LEU A 4 -22.84 12.84 41.05
C LEU A 4 -22.31 11.53 40.42
N ILE A 5 -23.14 10.51 40.24
CA ILE A 5 -22.70 9.20 39.68
C ILE A 5 -23.42 8.83 38.37
N ALA A 6 -24.55 9.46 38.04
CA ALA A 6 -25.24 9.20 36.76
C ALA A 6 -24.79 10.11 35.60
N ALA A 7 -23.95 11.12 35.86
CA ALA A 7 -23.41 12.03 34.84
C ALA A 7 -22.01 11.64 34.35
N LEU A 8 -21.42 10.55 34.88
CA LEU A 8 -20.10 10.04 34.48
C LEU A 8 -20.14 8.87 33.48
N LEU A 9 -21.33 8.41 33.08
CA LEU A 9 -21.52 7.40 32.02
C LEU A 9 -21.88 7.99 30.64
N MET A 10 -21.95 9.33 30.53
CA MET A 10 -22.21 10.04 29.26
C MET A 10 -21.01 10.86 28.76
N LEU A 11 -19.82 10.67 29.35
CA LEU A 11 -18.59 11.36 28.98
C LEU A 11 -17.45 10.41 28.59
N ALA A 12 -17.76 9.13 28.38
CA ALA A 12 -16.95 8.28 27.50
C ALA A 12 -17.54 8.33 26.08
N GLY A 13 -17.82 9.54 25.59
CA GLY A 13 -17.88 9.78 24.17
C GLY A 13 -16.45 9.74 23.67
N SER A 14 -15.95 8.53 23.39
CA SER A 14 -14.94 8.37 22.35
C SER A 14 -15.41 9.19 21.16
N ALA A 15 -14.51 10.02 20.61
CA ALA A 15 -14.76 10.87 19.45
C ALA A 15 -15.75 10.19 18.49
N ASN A 16 -16.85 10.88 18.17
CA ASN A 16 -17.97 10.31 17.44
C ASN A 16 -17.54 9.94 16.02
N ALA A 17 -16.97 8.76 15.85
CA ALA A 17 -17.06 8.06 14.58
C ALA A 17 -18.55 7.90 14.29
N GLN A 18 -19.02 8.45 13.17
CA GLN A 18 -20.40 8.27 12.76
C GLN A 18 -20.60 6.78 12.43
N ASP A 19 -21.46 6.10 13.19
CA ASP A 19 -21.79 4.70 12.90
C ASP A 19 -22.35 4.58 11.46
N MET A 20 -21.83 3.62 10.68
CA MET A 20 -22.32 3.41 9.31
C MET A 20 -23.76 2.91 9.36
N THR A 21 -24.72 3.77 9.02
CA THR A 21 -26.13 3.38 8.89
C THR A 21 -26.35 2.57 7.60
N PRO A 22 -27.43 1.77 7.48
CA PRO A 22 -27.73 1.05 6.24
C PRO A 22 -27.80 1.95 5.00
N THR A 23 -28.31 3.17 5.15
CA THR A 23 -28.38 4.16 4.07
C THR A 23 -27.00 4.65 3.67
N ILE A 24 -26.18 5.11 4.64
CA ILE A 24 -24.79 5.53 4.39
C ILE A 24 -23.99 4.38 3.75
N CYS A 25 -24.27 3.14 4.18
CA CYS A 25 -23.61 1.97 3.66
C CYS A 25 -23.95 1.66 2.21
N ALA A 26 -25.21 1.85 1.81
CA ALA A 26 -25.64 1.70 0.43
C ALA A 26 -25.09 2.84 -0.43
N ASP A 27 -25.17 4.07 0.06
CA ASP A 27 -24.80 5.28 -0.69
C ASP A 27 -23.28 5.43 -0.84
N SER A 28 -22.49 4.91 0.10
CA SER A 28 -21.02 4.90 0.03
C SER A 28 -20.42 3.93 -1.00
N VAL A 29 -21.21 2.97 -1.52
CA VAL A 29 -20.72 2.01 -2.52
C VAL A 29 -20.26 2.71 -3.80
N VAL A 30 -21.05 3.64 -4.32
CA VAL A 30 -20.73 4.35 -5.57
C VAL A 30 -19.42 5.14 -5.47
N PRO A 31 -19.21 6.01 -4.46
CA PRO A 31 -17.94 6.70 -4.31
C PRO A 31 -16.77 5.75 -4.06
N LEU A 32 -16.97 4.69 -3.26
CA LEU A 32 -15.94 3.69 -3.01
C LEU A 32 -15.53 2.98 -4.31
N THR A 33 -16.49 2.57 -5.14
CA THR A 33 -16.23 1.95 -6.46
C THR A 33 -15.48 2.88 -7.41
N THR A 34 -15.69 4.20 -7.28
CA THR A 34 -14.96 5.21 -8.07
C THR A 34 -13.52 5.35 -7.60
N LEU A 35 -13.27 5.31 -6.29
CA LEU A 35 -11.92 5.37 -5.71
C LEU A 35 -11.11 4.10 -6.01
N THR A 36 -11.75 2.94 -5.87
CA THR A 36 -11.09 1.63 -5.87
C THR A 36 -11.14 0.91 -7.23
N GLY A 37 -12.00 1.38 -8.14
CA GLY A 37 -12.28 0.68 -9.40
C GLY A 37 -13.11 -0.61 -9.23
N LEU A 38 -13.63 -0.89 -8.03
CA LEU A 38 -14.46 -2.07 -7.77
C LEU A 38 -15.71 -2.04 -8.66
N PRO A 39 -16.07 -3.13 -9.36
CA PRO A 39 -17.41 -3.26 -9.95
C PRO A 39 -18.47 -3.24 -8.85
N GLY A 40 -19.64 -2.68 -9.15
CA GLY A 40 -20.70 -2.42 -8.15
C GLY A 40 -20.97 -3.63 -7.24
N VAL A 41 -20.88 -3.41 -5.93
CA VAL A 41 -21.07 -4.43 -4.90
C VAL A 41 -22.43 -4.26 -4.21
N THR A 42 -23.00 -5.36 -3.72
CA THR A 42 -24.10 -5.28 -2.75
C THR A 42 -23.52 -5.22 -1.35
N SER A 43 -23.91 -4.21 -0.58
CA SER A 43 -23.42 -3.97 0.78
C SER A 43 -24.49 -4.19 1.84
N SER A 44 -24.05 -4.46 3.06
CA SER A 44 -24.88 -4.48 4.26
C SER A 44 -24.08 -3.94 5.45
N VAL A 45 -24.75 -3.56 6.53
CA VAL A 45 -24.07 -3.16 7.77
C VAL A 45 -23.85 -4.38 8.64
N ALA A 46 -22.59 -4.63 9.01
CA ALA A 46 -22.19 -5.66 9.95
C ALA A 46 -22.53 -5.28 11.39
N ALA A 47 -22.52 -6.27 12.29
CA ALA A 47 -22.90 -6.07 13.70
C ALA A 47 -21.96 -5.12 14.47
N ASP A 48 -20.76 -4.89 13.95
CA ASP A 48 -19.74 -3.98 14.50
C ASP A 48 -19.84 -2.55 13.95
N GLY A 49 -20.88 -2.23 13.18
CA GLY A 49 -21.10 -0.91 12.63
C GLY A 49 -20.27 -0.59 11.39
N ARG A 50 -19.56 -1.57 10.81
CA ARG A 50 -18.88 -1.43 9.52
C ARG A 50 -19.80 -1.83 8.37
N CYS A 51 -19.54 -1.28 7.19
CA CYS A 51 -20.09 -1.85 5.98
C CYS A 51 -19.38 -3.14 5.62
N THR A 52 -20.12 -4.07 5.01
CA THR A 52 -19.58 -5.32 4.51
C THR A 52 -20.18 -5.69 3.16
N ALA A 53 -19.32 -6.19 2.27
CA ALA A 53 -19.69 -6.85 1.04
C ALA A 53 -19.03 -8.23 0.97
N LEU A 54 -19.75 -9.21 0.43
CA LEU A 54 -19.31 -10.61 0.32
C LEU A 54 -19.14 -10.99 -1.14
N ASP A 55 -18.24 -11.95 -1.40
CA ASP A 55 -18.00 -12.49 -2.75
C ASP A 55 -17.75 -11.40 -3.81
N VAL A 56 -16.93 -10.42 -3.43
CA VAL A 56 -16.66 -9.22 -4.20
C VAL A 56 -15.74 -9.54 -5.37
N VAL A 57 -16.10 -9.04 -6.56
CA VAL A 57 -15.17 -8.95 -7.68
C VAL A 57 -14.45 -7.62 -7.53
N ILE A 58 -13.11 -7.63 -7.48
CA ILE A 58 -12.30 -6.42 -7.34
C ILE A 58 -11.93 -5.84 -8.70
N TYR A 59 -11.48 -6.73 -9.59
CA TYR A 59 -11.01 -6.38 -10.91
C TYR A 59 -11.45 -7.47 -11.88
N GLN A 60 -11.77 -7.09 -13.10
CA GLN A 60 -12.13 -8.06 -14.14
C GLN A 60 -11.65 -7.58 -15.50
N ASP A 61 -10.93 -8.46 -16.20
CA ASP A 61 -10.69 -8.36 -17.63
C ASP A 61 -11.08 -9.69 -18.33
N ASP A 62 -10.68 -9.81 -19.60
CA ASP A 62 -10.97 -10.97 -20.45
C ASP A 62 -10.26 -12.25 -20.00
N ARG A 63 -9.17 -12.15 -19.22
CA ARG A 63 -8.27 -13.26 -18.88
C ARG A 63 -8.18 -13.55 -17.39
N GLN A 64 -8.57 -12.61 -16.55
CA GLN A 64 -8.40 -12.66 -15.11
C GLN A 64 -9.54 -11.92 -14.42
N THR A 65 -9.89 -12.41 -13.24
CA THR A 65 -10.81 -11.74 -12.32
C THR A 65 -10.20 -11.81 -10.93
N LEU A 66 -9.96 -10.66 -10.30
CA LEU A 66 -9.52 -10.63 -8.91
C LEU A 66 -10.77 -10.64 -8.03
N ARG A 67 -10.84 -11.56 -7.07
CA ARG A 67 -11.98 -11.68 -6.14
C ARG A 67 -11.51 -11.50 -4.72
N ALA A 68 -12.41 -11.04 -3.84
CA ALA A 68 -12.28 -11.09 -2.40
C ALA A 68 -13.48 -11.85 -1.81
N ASP A 69 -13.24 -12.64 -0.78
CA ASP A 69 -14.33 -13.31 -0.06
C ASP A 69 -15.14 -12.29 0.75
N ARG A 70 -14.47 -11.26 1.28
CA ARG A 70 -15.12 -10.19 2.04
C ARG A 70 -14.36 -8.87 1.95
N VAL A 71 -15.11 -7.78 1.90
CA VAL A 71 -14.61 -6.42 2.01
C VAL A 71 -15.38 -5.72 3.12
N TYR A 72 -14.67 -5.00 3.98
CA TYR A 72 -15.24 -4.11 4.98
C TYR A 72 -14.79 -2.69 4.72
N TRP A 73 -15.64 -1.73 5.07
CA TRP A 73 -15.24 -0.34 5.11
C TRP A 73 -16.01 0.45 6.17
N ARG A 74 -15.38 1.53 6.62
CA ARG A 74 -15.96 2.54 7.50
C ARG A 74 -15.40 3.90 7.09
N LEU A 75 -16.26 4.91 7.11
CA LEU A 75 -15.95 6.27 6.68
C LEU A 75 -16.39 7.23 7.78
N GLU A 76 -15.50 8.13 8.20
CA GLU A 76 -15.86 9.25 9.07
C GLU A 76 -16.07 10.51 8.21
N GLY A 77 -17.19 11.21 8.40
CA GLY A 77 -17.61 12.28 7.49
C GLY A 77 -18.09 11.74 6.14
N ALA A 78 -18.80 10.61 6.13
CA ALA A 78 -19.32 9.98 4.91
C ALA A 78 -20.29 10.88 4.12
N ASP A 79 -21.02 11.75 4.84
CA ASP A 79 -21.90 12.79 4.30
C ASP A 79 -21.16 13.74 3.36
N ARG A 80 -19.94 14.16 3.71
CA ARG A 80 -19.07 14.97 2.83
C ARG A 80 -18.88 14.31 1.46
N TRP A 81 -18.73 12.99 1.44
CA TRP A 81 -18.53 12.25 0.19
C TRP A 81 -19.81 12.03 -0.60
N ILE A 82 -20.88 11.68 0.10
CA ILE A 82 -22.17 11.36 -0.51
C ILE A 82 -22.87 12.63 -1.03
N GLU A 83 -22.85 13.72 -0.25
CA GLU A 83 -23.61 14.94 -0.53
C GLU A 83 -22.76 15.96 -1.30
N ASP A 84 -21.52 16.21 -0.84
CA ASP A 84 -20.67 17.27 -1.39
C ASP A 84 -19.63 16.76 -2.40
N GLY A 85 -19.46 15.45 -2.51
CA GLY A 85 -18.42 14.82 -3.33
C GLY A 85 -17.00 15.20 -2.87
N LEU A 86 -16.83 15.42 -1.56
CA LEU A 86 -15.55 15.65 -0.90
C LEU A 86 -15.08 14.37 -0.20
N PRO A 87 -13.77 14.09 -0.10
CA PRO A 87 -13.31 12.93 0.65
C PRO A 87 -13.77 12.96 2.12
N PRO A 88 -14.03 11.78 2.72
CA PRO A 88 -14.20 11.64 4.16
C PRO A 88 -12.92 12.04 4.91
N THR A 89 -13.05 12.38 6.20
CA THR A 89 -11.91 12.70 7.07
C THR A 89 -11.15 11.45 7.47
N ARG A 90 -11.82 10.29 7.54
CA ARG A 90 -11.16 9.00 7.78
C ARG A 90 -11.74 7.91 6.88
N ILE A 91 -10.86 7.08 6.33
CA ILE A 91 -11.20 5.91 5.52
C ILE A 91 -10.51 4.70 6.12
N ASP A 92 -11.30 3.70 6.50
CA ASP A 92 -10.84 2.41 7.01
C ASP A 92 -11.44 1.34 6.08
N ILE A 93 -10.58 0.66 5.32
CA ILE A 93 -10.96 -0.38 4.36
C ILE A 93 -10.14 -1.63 4.65
N SER A 94 -10.79 -2.78 4.71
CA SER A 94 -10.11 -4.06 4.77
C SER A 94 -10.74 -5.08 3.82
N ALA A 95 -9.94 -6.00 3.32
CA ALA A 95 -10.39 -7.08 2.46
C ALA A 95 -9.71 -8.38 2.88
N GLU A 96 -10.48 -9.46 2.87
CA GLU A 96 -10.04 -10.80 3.26
C GLU A 96 -10.24 -11.78 2.12
N GLY A 97 -9.30 -12.72 1.98
CA GLY A 97 -9.40 -13.79 1.00
C GLY A 97 -9.37 -13.26 -0.43
N ILE A 98 -8.41 -12.38 -0.73
CA ILE A 98 -8.18 -11.88 -2.10
C ILE A 98 -7.42 -12.94 -2.91
N TRP A 99 -7.94 -13.32 -4.07
CA TRP A 99 -7.30 -14.31 -4.95
C TRP A 99 -7.64 -14.07 -6.43
N PRO A 100 -6.72 -14.41 -7.35
CA PRO A 100 -6.98 -14.32 -8.78
C PRO A 100 -7.72 -15.55 -9.29
N GLU A 101 -8.77 -15.33 -10.08
CA GLU A 101 -9.42 -16.31 -10.94
C GLU A 101 -8.90 -16.12 -12.36
N PHE A 102 -8.31 -17.17 -12.94
CA PHE A 102 -7.81 -17.13 -14.32
C PHE A 102 -8.83 -17.74 -15.27
N LYS A 103 -8.96 -17.14 -16.46
CA LYS A 103 -9.80 -17.63 -17.56
C LYS A 103 -8.90 -18.14 -18.68
N THR A 104 -8.66 -19.44 -18.70
CA THR A 104 -7.81 -20.11 -19.69
C THR A 104 -8.59 -20.55 -20.92
N GLY A 105 -9.92 -20.64 -20.82
CA GLY A 105 -10.80 -21.20 -21.85
C GLY A 105 -11.07 -22.70 -21.68
N ASP A 106 -10.38 -23.36 -20.74
CA ASP A 106 -10.65 -24.73 -20.31
C ASP A 106 -11.37 -24.70 -18.95
N VAL A 107 -12.64 -25.13 -18.94
CA VAL A 107 -13.49 -25.08 -17.74
C VAL A 107 -12.99 -25.96 -16.59
N VAL A 108 -12.26 -27.03 -16.89
CA VAL A 108 -11.69 -27.92 -15.86
C VAL A 108 -10.46 -27.27 -15.26
N LEU A 109 -9.57 -26.73 -16.11
CA LEU A 109 -8.38 -26.02 -15.64
C LEU A 109 -8.76 -24.77 -14.82
N ASP A 110 -9.74 -24.00 -15.29
CA ASP A 110 -10.23 -22.81 -14.59
C ASP A 110 -10.80 -23.15 -13.20
N TYR A 111 -11.57 -24.25 -13.11
CA TYR A 111 -12.06 -24.76 -11.82
C TYR A 111 -10.90 -25.16 -10.87
N LEU A 112 -9.91 -25.90 -11.39
CA LEU A 112 -8.78 -26.36 -10.59
C LEU A 112 -7.92 -25.19 -10.08
N LEU A 113 -7.63 -24.21 -10.95
CA LEU A 113 -6.91 -22.98 -10.59
C LEU A 113 -7.66 -22.18 -9.54
N ARG A 114 -8.99 -22.04 -9.66
CA ARG A 114 -9.81 -21.39 -8.63
C ARG A 114 -9.69 -22.07 -7.27
N VAL A 115 -9.83 -23.40 -7.22
CA VAL A 115 -9.72 -24.16 -5.95
C VAL A 115 -8.33 -24.02 -5.34
N GLN A 116 -7.28 -24.00 -6.17
CA GLN A 116 -5.90 -23.81 -5.73
C GLN A 116 -5.66 -22.40 -5.18
N ASN A 117 -6.03 -21.36 -5.94
CA ASN A 117 -5.74 -19.97 -5.60
C ASN A 117 -6.50 -19.49 -4.37
N LYS A 118 -7.73 -19.97 -4.16
CA LYS A 118 -8.54 -19.60 -2.99
C LYS A 118 -7.87 -19.97 -1.65
N ARG A 119 -6.93 -20.92 -1.63
CA ARG A 119 -6.18 -21.28 -0.43
C ARG A 119 -5.07 -20.30 -0.05
N SER A 120 -4.61 -19.49 -1.01
CA SER A 120 -3.53 -18.51 -0.82
C SER A 120 -4.08 -17.09 -0.75
N GLY A 121 -5.22 -16.93 -0.08
CA GLY A 121 -5.91 -15.65 0.00
C GLY A 121 -5.04 -14.57 0.64
N ILE A 122 -4.99 -13.40 0.01
CA ILE A 122 -4.30 -12.21 0.51
C ILE A 122 -5.30 -11.43 1.38
N SER A 123 -4.83 -10.86 2.48
CA SER A 123 -5.60 -9.88 3.25
C SER A 123 -4.99 -8.49 3.08
N VAL A 124 -5.83 -7.47 3.03
CA VAL A 124 -5.42 -6.06 2.89
C VAL A 124 -6.12 -5.22 3.94
N GLU A 125 -5.39 -4.26 4.50
CA GLU A 125 -5.91 -3.20 5.35
C GLU A 125 -5.35 -1.85 4.86
N LEU A 126 -6.22 -0.85 4.80
CA LEU A 126 -5.91 0.51 4.42
C LEU A 126 -6.61 1.46 5.40
N VAL A 127 -5.83 2.29 6.06
CA VAL A 127 -6.31 3.31 6.99
C VAL A 127 -5.72 4.65 6.62
N LEU A 128 -6.60 5.59 6.29
CA LEU A 128 -6.28 6.96 5.91
C LEU A 128 -7.01 7.92 6.84
N GLU A 129 -6.31 8.96 7.29
CA GLU A 129 -6.88 10.05 8.08
C GLU A 129 -6.40 11.39 7.52
N TRP A 130 -7.32 12.34 7.41
CA TRP A 130 -7.02 13.72 7.06
C TRP A 130 -7.27 14.60 8.28
N ASP A 131 -6.20 15.25 8.73
CA ASP A 131 -6.23 16.28 9.75
C ASP A 131 -6.55 17.63 9.10
N GLU A 132 -7.76 18.12 9.36
CA GLU A 132 -8.26 19.40 8.83
C GLU A 132 -7.58 20.62 9.48
N ASP A 133 -7.01 20.48 10.69
CA ASP A 133 -6.36 21.59 11.38
C ASP A 133 -4.90 21.77 10.89
N GLU A 134 -4.21 20.66 10.58
CA GLU A 134 -2.82 20.66 10.11
C GLU A 134 -2.67 20.61 8.57
N ASP A 135 -3.76 20.36 7.82
CA ASP A 135 -3.74 20.05 6.38
C ASP A 135 -2.83 18.85 6.05
N ASP A 136 -2.90 17.82 6.89
CA ASP A 136 -2.07 16.63 6.81
C ASP A 136 -2.89 15.39 6.45
N LEU A 137 -2.44 14.66 5.44
CA LEU A 137 -2.95 13.34 5.10
C LEU A 137 -2.02 12.28 5.69
N LEU A 138 -2.54 11.55 6.66
CA LEU A 138 -1.91 10.41 7.31
C LEU A 138 -2.36 9.12 6.64
N VAL A 139 -1.40 8.36 6.15
CA VAL A 139 -1.56 6.94 5.83
C VAL A 139 -1.12 6.18 7.07
N GLU A 140 -2.07 5.89 7.96
CA GLU A 140 -1.77 5.21 9.22
C GLU A 140 -1.32 3.76 9.00
N ALA A 141 -1.97 3.07 8.04
CA ALA A 141 -1.64 1.69 7.72
C ALA A 141 -1.97 1.36 6.27
N VAL A 142 -1.03 0.70 5.60
CA VAL A 142 -1.21 -0.11 4.40
C VAL A 142 -0.59 -1.46 4.69
N PHE A 143 -1.43 -2.43 5.06
CA PHE A 143 -0.97 -3.77 5.41
C PHE A 143 -1.46 -4.78 4.38
N LEU A 144 -0.55 -5.58 3.85
CA LEU A 144 -0.85 -6.69 2.94
C LEU A 144 -0.26 -7.98 3.51
N ASP A 145 -1.11 -8.93 3.84
CA ASP A 145 -0.72 -10.25 4.36
C ASP A 145 -0.85 -11.31 3.28
N PHE A 146 0.25 -11.99 2.97
CA PHE A 146 0.34 -13.08 2.00
C PHE A 146 0.45 -14.45 2.70
N GLY A 147 0.10 -14.51 3.99
CA GLY A 147 0.16 -15.67 4.85
C GLY A 147 1.60 -16.19 5.01
N PRO A 148 1.89 -17.45 4.64
CA PRO A 148 3.22 -18.02 4.84
C PRO A 148 4.31 -17.39 3.95
N LEU A 149 3.94 -16.58 2.95
CA LEU A 149 4.90 -15.92 2.06
C LEU A 149 5.49 -14.64 2.65
N GLY A 150 4.83 -14.07 3.67
CA GLY A 150 5.25 -12.83 4.34
C GLY A 150 4.18 -11.73 4.27
N TYR A 151 4.59 -10.50 4.54
CA TYR A 151 3.71 -9.33 4.57
C TYR A 151 4.42 -8.05 4.11
N ILE A 152 3.62 -7.05 3.77
CA ILE A 152 4.03 -5.66 3.53
C ILE A 152 3.26 -4.79 4.52
N ASP A 153 3.95 -3.90 5.22
CA ASP A 153 3.38 -2.91 6.12
C ASP A 153 3.97 -1.56 5.74
N ALA A 154 3.13 -0.54 5.60
CA ALA A 154 3.59 0.80 5.25
C ALA A 154 2.72 1.89 5.87
N SER A 155 3.37 3.00 6.24
CA SER A 155 2.72 4.21 6.72
C SER A 155 3.39 5.43 6.09
N ALA A 156 2.65 6.53 5.98
CA ALA A 156 3.17 7.76 5.39
C ALA A 156 2.48 9.00 5.95
N LYS A 157 3.16 10.14 5.88
CA LYS A 157 2.59 11.47 6.17
C LYS A 157 2.82 12.39 4.98
N VAL A 158 1.74 13.00 4.50
CA VAL A 158 1.76 13.98 3.41
C VAL A 158 1.19 15.30 3.92
N THR A 159 1.99 16.34 3.89
CA THR A 159 1.60 17.69 4.36
C THR A 159 1.11 18.57 3.22
N GLY A 160 0.31 19.58 3.53
CA GLY A 160 -0.21 20.54 2.54
C GLY A 160 -1.33 19.97 1.67
N VAL A 161 -2.11 19.04 2.24
CA VAL A 161 -3.27 18.40 1.64
C VAL A 161 -4.54 18.96 2.30
N ASP A 162 -5.33 19.69 1.53
CA ASP A 162 -6.60 20.30 1.96
C ASP A 162 -7.74 19.60 1.19
N LEU A 163 -8.55 18.83 1.94
CA LEU A 163 -9.72 18.11 1.43
C LEU A 163 -11.05 18.85 1.76
N GLY A 164 -10.96 20.10 2.22
CA GLY A 164 -12.07 20.97 2.60
C GLY A 164 -12.93 21.42 1.43
N SER A 165 -12.39 21.44 0.20
CA SER A 165 -13.14 21.77 -1.00
C SER A 165 -12.61 21.08 -2.24
N ARG A 166 -13.45 20.96 -3.29
CA ARG A 166 -13.01 20.40 -4.58
C ARG A 166 -11.92 21.22 -5.27
N PHE A 167 -11.86 22.52 -4.99
CA PHE A 167 -10.80 23.39 -5.50
C PHE A 167 -9.48 23.12 -4.76
N ALA A 168 -9.55 23.07 -3.42
CA ALA A 168 -8.42 22.75 -2.57
C ALA A 168 -7.84 21.36 -2.87
N LEU A 169 -8.69 20.33 -2.95
CA LEU A 169 -8.30 18.96 -3.33
C LEU A 169 -7.45 18.92 -4.61
N ARG A 170 -7.84 19.70 -5.63
CA ARG A 170 -7.09 19.78 -6.90
C ARG A 170 -5.78 20.53 -6.74
N ALA A 171 -5.76 21.57 -5.90
CA ALA A 171 -4.54 22.31 -5.57
C ALA A 171 -3.55 21.44 -4.78
N SER A 172 -4.04 20.58 -3.88
CA SER A 172 -3.24 19.66 -3.08
C SER A 172 -2.43 18.66 -3.88
N ALA A 173 -2.88 18.28 -5.08
CA ALA A 173 -2.08 17.47 -5.98
C ALA A 173 -0.74 18.14 -6.40
N LEU A 174 -0.66 19.47 -6.29
CA LEU A 174 0.53 20.26 -6.61
C LEU A 174 1.34 20.67 -5.37
N THR A 175 0.67 20.84 -4.22
CA THR A 175 1.29 21.34 -2.99
C THR A 175 1.63 20.25 -1.99
N GLY A 176 1.01 19.07 -2.10
CA GLY A 176 1.23 17.95 -1.22
C GLY A 176 2.70 17.52 -1.20
N LYS A 177 3.24 17.30 0.00
CA LYS A 177 4.63 16.87 0.19
C LYS A 177 4.72 15.67 1.12
N LEU A 178 5.38 14.62 0.68
CA LEU A 178 5.68 13.46 1.52
C LEU A 178 6.79 13.81 2.50
N THR A 179 6.49 13.85 3.79
CA THR A 179 7.47 14.15 4.85
C THR A 179 7.95 12.90 5.57
N GLU A 180 7.09 11.89 5.67
CA GLU A 180 7.42 10.61 6.33
C GLU A 180 6.93 9.44 5.49
N LEU A 181 7.74 8.40 5.40
CA LEU A 181 7.37 7.11 4.81
C LEU A 181 8.11 6.01 5.54
N ASP A 182 7.37 5.04 6.06
CA ASP A 182 7.92 3.81 6.61
C ASP A 182 7.37 2.64 5.80
N ILE A 183 8.25 1.72 5.44
CA ILE A 183 7.91 0.49 4.73
C ILE A 183 8.64 -0.66 5.41
N LYS A 184 7.90 -1.73 5.69
CA LYS A 184 8.43 -2.99 6.19
C LYS A 184 7.92 -4.12 5.31
N VAL A 185 8.85 -4.93 4.82
CA VAL A 185 8.54 -6.10 3.99
C VAL A 185 9.19 -7.32 4.62
N GLN A 186 8.38 -8.28 5.07
CA GLN A 186 8.86 -9.62 5.36
C GLN A 186 8.71 -10.48 4.10
N SER A 187 9.81 -11.03 3.61
CA SER A 187 9.81 -11.98 2.49
C SER A 187 10.25 -13.34 2.99
N THR A 188 9.35 -14.32 2.92
CA THR A 188 9.64 -15.76 3.13
C THR A 188 9.22 -16.56 1.88
N GLY A 189 9.33 -15.95 0.71
CA GLY A 189 8.78 -16.43 -0.56
C GLY A 189 7.99 -15.36 -1.33
N LEU A 190 7.74 -14.19 -0.74
CA LEU A 190 6.98 -13.09 -1.36
C LEU A 190 7.66 -12.63 -2.66
N PHE A 191 8.97 -12.41 -2.63
CA PHE A 191 9.71 -11.95 -3.81
C PHE A 191 9.61 -12.94 -4.97
N GLU A 192 9.80 -14.22 -4.71
CA GLU A 192 9.80 -15.30 -5.69
C GLU A 192 8.43 -15.48 -6.35
N ASN A 193 7.36 -15.28 -5.58
CA ASN A 193 5.98 -15.46 -6.07
C ASN A 193 5.43 -14.23 -6.80
N TYR A 194 5.81 -13.02 -6.39
CA TYR A 194 5.17 -11.79 -6.90
C TYR A 194 6.09 -10.86 -7.67
N ALA A 195 7.39 -10.83 -7.38
CA ALA A 195 8.32 -9.86 -7.96
C ALA A 195 9.33 -10.49 -8.94
N LEU A 196 9.75 -11.73 -8.72
CA LEU A 196 10.82 -12.38 -9.47
C LEU A 196 10.51 -12.49 -10.97
N LEU A 197 9.31 -12.91 -11.35
CA LEU A 197 8.96 -13.05 -12.77
C LEU A 197 8.90 -11.70 -13.50
N PRO A 198 8.14 -10.68 -13.04
CA PRO A 198 8.10 -9.40 -13.73
C PRO A 198 9.47 -8.70 -13.74
N LEU A 199 10.19 -8.68 -12.61
CA LEU A 199 11.51 -8.04 -12.54
C LEU A 199 12.56 -8.82 -13.34
N GLY A 200 12.58 -10.15 -13.21
CA GLY A 200 13.49 -11.01 -13.97
C GLY A 200 13.26 -10.88 -15.47
N THR A 201 12.00 -10.82 -15.93
CA THR A 201 11.68 -10.62 -17.35
C THR A 201 12.09 -9.23 -17.86
N LEU A 202 12.02 -8.22 -17.00
CA LEU A 202 12.46 -6.87 -17.32
C LEU A 202 13.98 -6.79 -17.45
N VAL A 203 14.69 -7.35 -16.46
CA VAL A 203 16.15 -7.18 -16.29
C VAL A 203 16.95 -8.18 -17.14
N LEU A 204 16.45 -9.40 -17.36
CA LEU A 204 17.16 -10.47 -18.08
C LEU A 204 16.69 -10.60 -19.54
N ARG A 205 16.02 -9.58 -20.07
CA ARG A 205 15.44 -9.63 -21.43
C ARG A 205 16.53 -9.80 -22.48
N GLY A 206 16.43 -10.87 -23.27
CA GLY A 206 17.34 -11.14 -24.39
C GLY A 206 18.66 -11.81 -23.97
N GLU A 207 18.82 -12.15 -22.70
CA GLU A 207 20.02 -12.80 -22.19
C GLU A 207 20.08 -14.29 -22.55
N ALA A 208 21.18 -14.73 -23.17
CA ALA A 208 21.39 -16.12 -23.54
C ALA A 208 21.73 -17.04 -22.35
N TYR A 209 22.26 -16.46 -21.25
CA TYR A 209 22.66 -17.19 -20.05
C TYR A 209 22.16 -16.47 -18.78
N PRO A 210 20.87 -16.61 -18.42
CA PRO A 210 20.24 -15.83 -17.36
C PRO A 210 20.97 -15.89 -16.01
N ALA A 211 21.41 -17.07 -15.57
CA ALA A 211 22.14 -17.21 -14.30
C ALA A 211 23.45 -16.42 -14.27
N ARG A 212 24.18 -16.37 -15.40
CA ARG A 212 25.41 -15.57 -15.51
C ARG A 212 25.10 -14.08 -15.55
N ALA A 213 24.07 -13.69 -16.31
CA ALA A 213 23.63 -12.29 -16.37
C ALA A 213 23.20 -11.79 -14.99
N THR A 214 22.43 -12.58 -14.23
CA THR A 214 22.04 -12.25 -12.84
C THR A 214 23.25 -11.99 -11.96
N ALA A 215 24.28 -12.83 -12.01
CA ALA A 215 25.50 -12.61 -11.21
C ALA A 215 26.23 -11.32 -11.58
N ILE A 216 26.32 -10.99 -12.87
CA ILE A 216 26.92 -9.74 -13.37
C ILE A 216 26.11 -8.53 -12.91
N ILE A 217 24.78 -8.58 -13.08
CA ILE A 217 23.88 -7.51 -12.67
C ILE A 217 23.97 -7.25 -11.16
N LYS A 218 23.97 -8.31 -10.35
CA LYS A 218 24.16 -8.20 -8.89
C LYS A 218 25.47 -7.49 -8.56
N SER A 219 26.57 -7.90 -9.19
CA SER A 219 27.87 -7.25 -8.98
C SER A 219 27.83 -5.77 -9.31
N HIS A 220 27.28 -5.40 -10.47
CA HIS A 220 27.17 -3.99 -10.87
C HIS A 220 26.30 -3.18 -9.91
N VAL A 221 25.15 -3.71 -9.49
CA VAL A 221 24.27 -3.04 -8.52
C VAL A 221 24.97 -2.85 -7.17
N ILE A 222 25.74 -3.84 -6.70
CA ILE A 222 26.53 -3.71 -5.46
C ILE A 222 27.60 -2.62 -5.61
N ASP A 223 28.29 -2.57 -6.74
CA ASP A 223 29.30 -1.55 -7.02
C ASP A 223 28.66 -0.15 -7.08
N ASP A 224 27.50 -0.02 -7.72
CA ASP A 224 26.73 1.22 -7.80
C ASP A 224 26.28 1.69 -6.40
N ILE A 225 25.73 0.79 -5.57
CA ILE A 225 25.33 1.11 -4.18
C ILE A 225 26.52 1.64 -3.37
N ARG A 226 27.68 1.00 -3.48
CA ARG A 226 28.90 1.40 -2.75
C ARG A 226 29.46 2.73 -3.26
N ALA A 227 29.33 2.99 -4.55
CA ALA A 227 29.80 4.22 -5.18
C ALA A 227 28.88 5.43 -4.96
N LEU A 228 27.67 5.25 -4.43
CA LEU A 228 26.75 6.35 -4.14
C LEU A 228 27.34 7.30 -3.11
N ASP A 229 27.67 8.51 -3.54
CA ASP A 229 27.96 9.62 -2.65
C ASP A 229 26.66 10.38 -2.39
N SER A 230 25.96 10.00 -1.32
CA SER A 230 24.67 10.60 -0.97
C SER A 230 24.64 10.93 0.52
N PRO A 231 24.36 12.18 0.90
CA PRO A 231 24.18 12.55 2.31
C PRO A 231 22.94 11.89 2.92
N SER A 232 21.95 11.55 2.09
CA SER A 232 20.68 10.92 2.49
C SER A 232 20.79 9.47 2.91
N LEU A 233 21.87 8.77 2.49
CA LEU A 233 22.02 7.33 2.68
C LEU A 233 23.35 7.01 3.36
N ASN A 234 23.28 6.66 4.65
CA ASN A 234 24.46 6.32 5.43
C ASN A 234 25.05 4.95 5.03
N GLU A 235 26.29 4.68 5.46
CA GLU A 235 27.00 3.42 5.16
C GLU A 235 26.26 2.18 5.66
N GLN A 236 25.60 2.25 6.82
CA GLN A 236 24.80 1.13 7.34
C GLN A 236 23.66 0.76 6.38
N SER A 237 23.00 1.75 5.79
CA SER A 237 21.91 1.55 4.84
C SER A 237 22.42 0.99 3.51
N LYS A 238 23.61 1.41 3.08
CA LYS A 238 24.30 0.81 1.91
C LYS A 238 24.64 -0.65 2.16
N ASP A 239 25.20 -0.98 3.32
CA ASP A 239 25.52 -2.36 3.70
C ASP A 239 24.27 -3.24 3.74
N ALA A 240 23.15 -2.73 4.27
CA ALA A 240 21.87 -3.42 4.27
C ALA A 240 21.35 -3.70 2.84
N LEU A 241 21.43 -2.72 1.94
CA LEU A 241 21.07 -2.89 0.53
C LEU A 241 21.97 -3.91 -0.17
N VAL A 242 23.28 -3.87 0.06
CA VAL A 242 24.22 -4.86 -0.48
C VAL A 242 23.86 -6.26 0.00
N ALA A 243 23.61 -6.45 1.30
CA ALA A 243 23.22 -7.74 1.85
C ALA A 243 21.91 -8.27 1.24
N LEU A 244 20.90 -7.42 1.05
CA LEU A 244 19.67 -7.78 0.35
C LEU A 244 19.95 -8.23 -1.10
N VAL A 245 20.75 -7.46 -1.86
CA VAL A 245 21.09 -7.80 -3.25
C VAL A 245 21.86 -9.12 -3.31
N GLU A 246 22.75 -9.38 -2.35
CA GLU A 246 23.49 -10.63 -2.24
C GLU A 246 22.56 -11.86 -2.06
N GLU A 247 21.41 -11.72 -1.41
CA GLU A 247 20.43 -12.81 -1.25
C GLU A 247 19.52 -13.02 -2.47
N LEU A 248 19.47 -12.09 -3.41
CA LEU A 248 18.71 -12.28 -4.65
C LEU A 248 19.22 -13.51 -5.43
N PRO A 249 18.34 -14.29 -6.08
CA PRO A 249 16.91 -14.03 -6.31
C PRO A 249 15.97 -14.59 -5.23
N ASN A 250 16.48 -15.08 -4.09
CA ASN A 250 15.65 -15.70 -3.05
C ASN A 250 15.85 -14.98 -1.69
N PRO A 251 15.50 -13.69 -1.59
CA PRO A 251 15.67 -12.95 -0.35
C PRO A 251 14.72 -13.48 0.72
N ASN A 252 15.28 -13.93 1.84
CA ASN A 252 14.52 -14.49 2.95
C ASN A 252 14.86 -13.71 4.23
N GLY A 253 14.03 -12.73 4.55
CA GLY A 253 14.36 -11.73 5.55
C GLY A 253 13.30 -10.65 5.75
N ILE A 254 13.67 -9.65 6.54
CA ILE A 254 12.87 -8.46 6.79
C ILE A 254 13.64 -7.24 6.25
N PHE A 255 13.02 -6.55 5.31
CA PHE A 255 13.46 -5.26 4.79
C PHE A 255 12.69 -4.14 5.49
N GLU A 256 13.39 -3.12 5.96
CA GLU A 256 12.80 -1.93 6.56
C GLU A 256 13.38 -0.69 5.90
N LEU A 257 12.52 0.24 5.50
CA LEU A 257 12.87 1.55 4.96
C LEU A 257 12.13 2.61 5.78
N SER A 258 12.87 3.61 6.25
CA SER A 258 12.34 4.82 6.85
C SER A 258 12.88 6.01 6.08
N LEU A 259 11.99 6.88 5.63
CA LEU A 259 12.31 8.14 4.98
C LEU A 259 11.73 9.28 5.82
N ARG A 260 12.54 10.31 6.06
CA ARG A 260 12.13 11.55 6.72
C ARG A 260 12.63 12.75 5.92
N SER A 261 11.79 13.74 5.68
CA SER A 261 12.14 14.96 4.95
C SER A 261 11.54 16.19 5.65
N GLU A 262 12.39 17.11 6.08
CA GLU A 262 11.96 18.35 6.75
C GLU A 262 11.19 19.26 5.79
N ASP A 263 11.70 19.44 4.56
CA ASP A 263 11.09 20.30 3.54
C ASP A 263 9.97 19.59 2.75
N GLY A 264 9.89 18.26 2.87
CA GLY A 264 8.94 17.37 2.22
C GLY A 264 9.21 17.14 0.73
N LEU A 265 8.93 15.93 0.26
CA LEU A 265 9.09 15.52 -1.13
C LEU A 265 7.81 15.81 -1.93
N GLY A 266 7.84 16.89 -2.70
CA GLY A 266 6.71 17.29 -3.55
C GLY A 266 6.64 16.57 -4.90
N ALA A 267 5.59 16.87 -5.66
CA ALA A 267 5.36 16.31 -7.00
C ALA A 267 6.49 16.52 -8.00
N ARG A 268 7.41 17.49 -7.78
CA ARG A 268 8.60 17.65 -8.64
C ARG A 268 9.66 16.58 -8.40
N SER A 269 9.85 16.17 -7.16
CA SER A 269 10.82 15.14 -6.78
C SER A 269 10.30 13.75 -7.10
N LEU A 270 9.01 13.51 -6.88
CA LEU A 270 8.37 12.20 -7.09
C LEU A 270 7.73 12.03 -8.48
N GLY A 271 7.33 13.13 -9.12
CA GLY A 271 6.56 13.12 -10.38
C GLY A 271 7.21 12.39 -11.55
N PRO A 272 8.52 12.53 -11.82
CA PRO A 272 9.18 11.76 -12.86
C PRO A 272 9.07 10.25 -12.64
N ALA A 273 9.25 9.79 -11.41
CA ALA A 273 9.13 8.37 -11.06
C ALA A 273 7.69 7.85 -11.23
N PHE A 274 6.70 8.61 -10.74
CA PHE A 274 5.28 8.23 -10.82
C PHE A 274 4.69 8.31 -12.23
N LEU A 275 5.05 9.32 -13.03
CA LEU A 275 4.44 9.58 -14.34
C LEU A 275 5.06 8.75 -15.47
N THR A 276 6.35 8.44 -15.38
CA THR A 276 7.07 7.76 -16.47
C THR A 276 7.31 6.29 -16.20
N GLY A 277 7.19 5.84 -14.94
CA GLY A 277 7.62 4.51 -14.53
C GLY A 277 9.12 4.25 -14.79
N LYS A 278 9.88 5.30 -15.11
CA LYS A 278 11.31 5.26 -15.39
C LYS A 278 12.05 6.03 -14.31
N LEU A 279 12.62 5.28 -13.39
CA LEU A 279 13.86 5.70 -12.76
C LEU A 279 14.95 5.22 -13.73
N ASP A 280 15.49 6.13 -14.54
CA ASP A 280 16.47 5.77 -15.58
C ASP A 280 17.72 5.13 -14.94
N THR A 281 18.07 5.51 -13.71
CA THR A 281 19.06 4.83 -12.87
C THR A 281 18.70 4.86 -11.37
N PHE A 282 19.32 3.97 -10.59
CA PHE A 282 19.20 3.97 -9.12
C PHE A 282 19.77 5.25 -8.49
N SER A 283 20.84 5.80 -9.07
CA SER A 283 21.43 7.06 -8.59
C SER A 283 20.47 8.24 -8.77
N ASP A 284 19.77 8.33 -9.90
CA ASP A 284 18.77 9.38 -10.12
C ASP A 284 17.62 9.31 -9.10
N ALA A 285 17.23 8.08 -8.72
CA ALA A 285 16.20 7.87 -7.70
C ALA A 285 16.65 8.38 -6.32
N ILE A 286 17.87 8.04 -5.90
CA ILE A 286 18.41 8.50 -4.61
C ILE A 286 18.67 10.02 -4.63
N ASN A 287 19.14 10.56 -5.75
CA ASN A 287 19.36 12.00 -5.90
C ASN A 287 18.04 12.79 -5.85
N ALA A 288 16.94 12.22 -6.34
CA ALA A 288 15.61 12.83 -6.21
C ALA A 288 15.13 12.92 -4.75
N LEU A 289 15.79 12.19 -3.83
CA LEU A 289 15.52 12.14 -2.40
C LEU A 289 16.62 12.82 -1.57
N SER A 290 17.47 13.65 -2.19
CA SER A 290 18.67 14.24 -1.56
C SER A 290 18.39 15.07 -0.30
N ASP A 291 17.18 15.60 -0.19
CA ASP A 291 16.73 16.43 0.93
C ASP A 291 15.95 15.61 1.99
N SER A 292 16.22 14.30 2.03
CA SER A 292 15.62 13.35 2.97
C SER A 292 16.69 12.53 3.67
N ASP A 293 16.42 12.15 4.90
CA ASP A 293 17.14 11.12 5.63
C ASP A 293 16.50 9.76 5.32
N ILE A 294 17.30 8.85 4.75
CA ILE A 294 16.87 7.50 4.38
C ILE A 294 17.64 6.50 5.24
N ALA A 295 16.90 5.73 6.03
CA ALA A 295 17.41 4.60 6.79
C ALA A 295 16.89 3.30 6.18
N ILE A 296 17.80 2.40 5.84
CA ILE A 296 17.47 1.07 5.31
C ILE A 296 18.09 0.01 6.21
N ASN A 297 17.32 -1.02 6.52
CA ASN A 297 17.77 -2.18 7.26
C ASN A 297 17.37 -3.46 6.52
N TRP A 298 18.24 -4.47 6.59
CA TRP A 298 17.98 -5.82 6.09
C TRP A 298 18.39 -6.82 7.16
N THR A 299 17.42 -7.62 7.60
CA THR A 299 17.66 -8.72 8.55
C THR A 299 17.39 -10.05 7.87
N SER A 300 18.45 -10.79 7.57
CA SER A 300 18.32 -12.14 7.01
C SER A 300 17.66 -13.11 8.01
N LEU A 301 16.68 -13.86 7.54
CA LEU A 301 16.08 -15.00 8.23
C LEU A 301 16.63 -16.35 7.73
N SER A 302 17.52 -16.30 6.74
CA SER A 302 18.29 -17.47 6.31
C SER A 302 19.18 -17.95 7.46
N LYS A 303 19.23 -19.26 7.70
CA LYS A 303 20.10 -19.81 8.75
C LYS A 303 21.58 -19.51 8.39
N PRO A 304 22.40 -19.05 9.34
CA PRO A 304 23.84 -18.93 9.15
C PRO A 304 24.52 -20.29 8.92
#